data_AF-A0A8S1S1Z9-F1
#
_entry.id   AF-A0A8S1S1Z9-F1
#
_cell.length_a   1.000
_cell.length_b   1.000
_cell.length_c   1.000
_cell.angle_alpha   90.00
_cell.angle_beta   90.00
_cell.angle_gamma   90.00
#
_symmetry.space_group_name_H-M   'P 1'
#
loop_
_entity.id
_entity.type
_entity.pdbx_description
1 polymer ?
#
loop_
_entity_poly.entity_id
_entity_poly.type
_entity_poly.pdbx_seq_one_letter_code
_entity_poly.pdbx_strand_id
1 'polypeptide(L)'
;MTEKYWQRYKETHDKDPLNTNELWVRVKQDLKRREKPKHHLELYSYCRTENPYIKQIKSSPNITMDTVAELICRQSACELQYCMSLQKLAVENSRSKIDLQGCRDQYKTMTTCIMNEKNRIKQKEEELRNLVLGLQQPEIQQEPQKQTILKEEPVM
;
A
#
# COMPACT_ATOMS: atom_id res chain seq x y z
N MET A 1 21.06 19.10 36.35
CA MET A 1 20.90 17.69 36.78
C MET A 1 22.01 17.35 37.75
N THR A 2 21.71 16.62 38.83
CA THR A 2 22.69 16.27 39.89
C THR A 2 23.10 14.80 39.79
N GLU A 3 24.25 14.42 40.34
CA GLU A 3 24.75 13.03 40.32
C GLU A 3 23.79 12.03 40.97
N LYS A 4 23.12 12.44 42.06
CA LYS A 4 22.08 11.65 42.73
C LYS A 4 20.89 11.33 41.82
N TYR A 5 20.55 12.23 40.89
CA TYR A 5 19.49 11.98 39.92
C TYR A 5 19.90 10.87 38.94
N TRP A 6 21.13 10.90 38.42
CA TRP A 6 21.63 9.88 37.50
C TRP A 6 21.78 8.51 38.15
N GLN A 7 22.21 8.45 39.42
CA GLN A 7 22.27 7.20 40.17
C GLN A 7 20.88 6.57 40.34
N ARG A 8 19.89 7.35 40.77
CA ARG A 8 18.49 6.87 40.89
C ARG A 8 17.89 6.47 39.56
N TYR A 9 18.15 7.25 38.50
CA TYR A 9 17.68 6.93 37.15
C TYR A 9 18.29 5.62 36.64
N LYS A 10 19.59 5.41 36.88
CA LYS A 10 20.27 4.17 36.50
C LYS A 10 19.68 2.97 37.24
N GLU A 11 19.48 3.09 38.55
CA GLU A 11 18.86 2.01 39.34
C GLU A 11 17.44 1.67 38.89
N THR A 12 16.62 2.65 38.52
CA THR A 12 15.27 2.39 38.01
C THR A 12 15.29 1.84 36.59
N HIS A 13 16.18 2.34 35.74
CA HIS A 13 16.37 1.86 34.38
C HIS A 13 16.86 0.40 34.34
N ASP A 14 17.81 0.05 35.21
CA ASP A 14 18.41 -1.28 35.30
C ASP A 14 17.52 -2.28 36.07
N LYS A 15 16.44 -1.83 36.72
CA LYS A 15 15.41 -2.70 37.31
C LYS A 15 14.20 -2.90 36.41
N ASP A 16 14.09 -2.15 35.32
CA ASP A 16 13.00 -2.28 34.35
C ASP A 16 13.12 -3.61 33.58
N PRO A 17 12.10 -4.50 33.63
CA PRO A 17 12.08 -5.72 32.84
C PRO A 17 12.29 -5.48 31.33
N LEU A 18 11.92 -4.30 30.82
CA LEU A 18 12.13 -3.92 29.42
C LEU A 18 13.60 -3.70 29.04
N ASN A 19 14.48 -3.52 30.02
CA ASN A 19 15.91 -3.27 29.82
C ASN A 19 16.81 -4.41 30.32
N THR A 20 16.28 -5.32 31.14
CA THR A 20 17.02 -6.45 31.73
C THR A 20 16.64 -7.81 31.18
N ASN A 21 15.36 -8.04 30.87
CA ASN A 21 14.92 -9.33 30.35
C ASN A 21 15.33 -9.45 28.88
N GLU A 22 16.13 -10.47 28.55
CA GLU A 22 16.67 -10.68 27.22
C GLU A 22 15.60 -10.72 26.13
N LEU A 23 14.42 -11.28 26.42
CA LEU A 23 13.28 -11.28 25.49
C LEU A 23 12.82 -9.86 25.19
N TRP A 24 12.57 -9.04 26.21
CA TRP A 24 12.05 -7.68 26.03
C TRP A 24 13.08 -6.73 25.45
N VAL A 25 14.35 -6.92 25.79
CA VAL A 25 15.47 -6.20 25.16
C VAL A 25 15.52 -6.51 23.66
N ARG A 26 15.40 -7.78 23.25
CA ARG A 26 15.32 -8.18 21.83
C ARG A 26 14.09 -7.58 21.14
N VAL A 27 12.90 -7.66 21.76
CA VAL A 27 11.67 -7.04 21.22
C VAL A 27 11.84 -5.53 21.05
N LYS A 28 12.40 -4.83 22.03
CA LYS A 28 12.67 -3.38 21.96
C LYS A 28 13.69 -3.04 20.86
N GLN A 29 14.72 -3.87 20.69
CA GLN A 29 15.67 -3.72 19.59
C GLN A 29 15.01 -3.94 18.22
N ASP A 30 14.14 -4.94 18.08
CA ASP A 30 13.40 -5.22 16.86
C ASP A 30 12.39 -4.11 16.53
N LEU A 31 11.71 -3.57 17.55
CA LEU A 31 10.84 -2.39 17.39
C LEU A 31 11.64 -1.17 16.93
N LYS A 32 12.80 -0.89 17.55
CA LYS A 32 13.69 0.19 17.13
C LYS A 32 14.24 0.00 15.71
N ARG A 33 14.52 -1.24 15.29
CA ARG A 33 14.92 -1.55 13.90
C ARG A 33 13.79 -1.28 12.92
N ARG A 34 12.53 -1.51 13.31
CA ARG A 34 11.33 -1.17 12.53
C ARG A 34 11.04 0.34 12.50
N GLU A 35 11.43 1.08 13.54
CA GLU A 35 11.25 2.54 13.63
C GLU A 35 12.23 3.35 12.78
N LYS A 36 13.39 2.79 12.39
CA LYS A 36 14.35 3.52 11.54
C LYS A 36 13.66 3.96 10.24
N PRO A 37 13.90 5.19 9.75
CA PRO A 37 13.30 5.66 8.52
C PRO A 37 13.74 4.72 7.39
N LYS A 38 12.78 3.93 6.89
CA LYS A 38 13.01 3.01 5.79
C LYS A 38 13.58 3.80 4.61
N HIS A 39 14.56 3.22 3.92
CA HIS A 39 15.12 3.82 2.73
C HIS A 39 13.98 4.07 1.72
N HIS A 40 14.03 5.15 0.94
CA HIS A 40 12.95 5.51 0.01
C HIS A 40 12.58 4.36 -0.96
N LEU A 41 13.57 3.56 -1.38
CA LEU A 41 13.33 2.33 -2.16
C LEU A 41 12.58 1.24 -1.37
N GLU A 42 12.86 1.09 -0.08
CA GLU A 42 12.14 0.15 0.79
C GLU A 42 10.70 0.60 1.05
N LEU A 43 10.47 1.91 1.17
CA LEU A 43 9.12 2.48 1.26
C LEU A 43 8.33 2.21 -0.02
N TYR A 44 8.96 2.40 -1.18
CA TYR A 44 8.36 2.13 -2.47
C TYR A 44 8.02 0.65 -2.65
N SER A 45 8.97 -0.26 -2.35
CA SER A 45 8.71 -1.70 -2.43
C SER A 45 7.60 -2.13 -1.48
N TYR A 46 7.62 -1.64 -0.23
CA TYR A 46 6.61 -1.93 0.76
C TYR A 46 5.21 -1.44 0.33
N CYS A 47 5.12 -0.24 -0.27
CA CYS A 47 3.88 0.32 -0.78
C CYS A 47 3.26 -0.57 -1.88
N ARG A 48 4.08 -1.14 -2.76
CA ARG A 48 3.61 -2.04 -3.84
C ARG A 48 3.25 -3.44 -3.36
N THR A 49 3.91 -3.95 -2.32
CA THR A 49 3.59 -5.27 -1.77
C THR A 49 2.23 -5.31 -1.08
N GLU A 50 1.57 -6.46 -1.08
CA GLU A 50 0.37 -6.67 -0.27
C GLU A 50 0.73 -6.82 1.21
N ASN A 51 0.73 -5.71 1.93
CA ASN A 51 0.98 -5.71 3.37
C ASN A 51 -0.29 -6.07 4.17
N PRO A 52 -0.15 -6.52 5.44
CA PRO A 52 -1.29 -6.90 6.27
C PRO A 52 -2.33 -5.78 6.47
N TYR A 53 -1.89 -4.53 6.46
CA TYR A 53 -2.78 -3.37 6.59
C TYR A 53 -3.70 -3.22 5.37
N ILE A 54 -3.17 -3.38 4.16
CA ILE A 54 -3.96 -3.39 2.92
C ILE A 54 -4.94 -4.56 2.92
N LYS A 55 -4.54 -5.74 3.41
CA LYS A 55 -5.45 -6.88 3.55
C LYS A 55 -6.61 -6.57 4.50
N GLN A 56 -6.30 -5.92 5.64
CA GLN A 56 -7.31 -5.50 6.60
C GLN A 56 -8.30 -4.50 6.00
N ILE A 57 -7.83 -3.48 5.27
CA ILE A 57 -8.73 -2.52 4.61
C ILE A 57 -9.60 -3.24 3.57
N LYS A 58 -9.02 -4.11 2.74
CA LYS A 58 -9.77 -4.90 1.75
C LYS A 58 -10.87 -5.77 2.38
N SER A 59 -10.63 -6.28 3.59
CA SER A 59 -11.61 -7.09 4.33
C SER A 59 -12.66 -6.28 5.11
N SER A 60 -12.52 -4.95 5.16
CA SER A 60 -13.44 -4.11 5.93
C SER A 60 -14.83 -4.07 5.31
N PRO A 61 -15.90 -4.34 6.07
CA PRO A 61 -17.27 -4.29 5.56
C PRO A 61 -17.76 -2.86 5.28
N ASN A 62 -17.11 -1.85 5.87
CA ASN A 62 -17.47 -0.43 5.76
C ASN A 62 -16.49 0.34 4.86
N ILE A 63 -16.02 -0.29 3.79
CA ILE A 63 -15.09 0.37 2.87
C ILE A 63 -15.84 1.40 2.01
N THR A 64 -15.32 2.63 1.95
CA THR A 64 -15.92 3.69 1.11
C THR A 64 -15.46 3.54 -0.34
N MET A 65 -16.27 4.01 -1.30
CA MET A 65 -15.88 4.04 -2.72
C MET A 65 -14.54 4.75 -2.95
N ASP A 66 -14.30 5.82 -2.20
CA ASP A 66 -13.06 6.60 -2.29
C ASP A 66 -11.85 5.75 -1.88
N THR A 67 -11.95 5.02 -0.76
CA THR A 67 -10.89 4.10 -0.32
C THR A 67 -10.69 2.95 -1.31
N VAL A 68 -11.76 2.41 -1.91
CA VAL A 68 -11.62 1.38 -2.96
C VAL A 68 -10.87 1.93 -4.18
N ALA A 69 -11.25 3.11 -4.67
CA ALA A 69 -10.59 3.74 -5.82
C ALA A 69 -9.11 4.02 -5.54
N GLU A 70 -8.79 4.52 -4.34
CA GLU A 70 -7.41 4.73 -3.90
C GLU A 70 -6.61 3.42 -3.83
N LEU A 71 -7.21 2.34 -3.35
CA LEU A 71 -6.57 1.02 -3.28
C LEU A 71 -6.29 0.44 -4.67
N ILE A 72 -7.19 0.63 -5.63
CA ILE A 72 -6.98 0.21 -7.03
C ILE A 72 -5.82 1.02 -7.64
N CYS A 73 -5.83 2.34 -7.43
CA CYS A 73 -4.82 3.26 -7.94
C CYS A 73 -3.54 3.32 -7.09
N ARG A 74 -3.36 2.37 -6.15
CA ARG A 74 -2.24 2.34 -5.22
C ARG A 74 -0.88 2.37 -5.91
N GLN A 75 -0.74 1.74 -7.07
CA GLN A 75 0.53 1.73 -7.79
C GLN A 75 0.99 3.15 -8.18
N SER A 76 0.09 3.95 -8.74
CA SER A 76 0.34 5.35 -9.07
C SER A 76 0.60 6.20 -7.82
N ALA A 77 -0.08 5.89 -6.71
CA ALA A 77 0.16 6.54 -5.43
C ALA A 77 1.57 6.24 -4.88
N CYS A 78 2.06 5.00 -5.03
CA CYS A 78 3.42 4.63 -4.63
C CYS A 78 4.47 5.38 -5.47
N GLU A 79 4.24 5.56 -6.76
CA GLU A 79 5.14 6.33 -7.65
C GLU A 79 5.19 7.82 -7.28
N LEU A 80 4.03 8.41 -6.96
CA LEU A 80 3.97 9.78 -6.44
C LEU A 80 4.73 9.91 -5.11
N GLN A 81 4.50 8.99 -4.17
CA GLN A 81 5.20 8.97 -2.89
C GLN A 81 6.72 8.84 -3.07
N TYR A 82 7.14 7.97 -4.00
CA TYR A 82 8.55 7.82 -4.34
C TYR A 82 9.16 9.12 -4.86
N CYS A 83 8.48 9.77 -5.81
CA CYS A 83 8.91 11.06 -6.33
C CYS A 83 9.02 12.12 -5.21
N MET A 84 8.02 12.23 -4.33
CA MET A 84 8.06 13.17 -3.21
C MET A 84 9.20 12.89 -2.23
N SER A 85 9.51 11.61 -2.00
CA SER A 85 10.64 11.22 -1.16
C SER A 85 11.99 11.61 -1.77
N LEU A 86 12.14 11.49 -3.09
CA LEU A 86 13.33 11.93 -3.81
C LEU A 86 13.47 13.45 -3.77
N GLN A 87 12.37 14.20 -3.90
CA GLN A 87 12.40 15.66 -3.77
C GLN A 87 12.85 16.09 -2.37
N LYS A 88 12.35 15.43 -1.32
CA LYS A 88 12.79 15.69 0.05
C LYS A 88 14.30 15.45 0.21
N LEU A 89 14.81 14.35 -0.33
CA LEU A 89 16.25 14.05 -0.33
C LEU A 89 17.08 15.07 -1.10
N ALA A 90 16.56 15.58 -2.23
CA ALA A 90 17.22 16.62 -3.01
C ALA A 90 17.31 17.95 -2.25
N VAL A 91 16.26 18.31 -1.52
CA VAL A 91 16.25 19.50 -0.65
C VAL A 91 17.21 19.35 0.53
N GLU A 92 17.26 18.17 1.16
CA GLU A 92 18.15 17.88 2.28
C GLU A 92 19.63 17.75 1.84
N ASN A 93 19.88 17.30 0.61
CA ASN A 93 21.22 17.13 0.04
C ASN A 93 21.38 17.91 -1.27
N SER A 94 21.79 19.17 -1.16
CA SER A 94 22.02 20.09 -2.30
C SER A 94 23.09 19.64 -3.29
N ARG A 95 23.90 18.62 -2.95
CA ARG A 95 24.93 18.01 -3.83
C ARG A 95 24.41 16.82 -4.64
N SER A 96 23.20 16.36 -4.37
CA SER A 96 22.62 15.22 -5.09
C SER A 96 22.21 15.67 -6.49
N LYS A 97 22.60 14.92 -7.53
CA LYS A 97 22.20 15.16 -8.93
C LYS A 97 20.76 14.69 -9.19
N ILE A 98 19.87 14.91 -8.24
CA ILE A 98 18.46 14.54 -8.37
C ILE A 98 17.78 15.68 -9.10
N ASP A 99 17.23 15.37 -10.27
CA ASP A 99 16.50 16.37 -11.05
C ASP A 99 15.25 16.80 -10.29
N LEU A 100 15.10 18.10 -10.04
CA LEU A 100 13.99 18.68 -9.27
C LEU A 100 12.71 18.80 -10.10
N GLN A 101 12.65 18.12 -11.25
CA GLN A 101 11.47 18.08 -12.09
C GLN A 101 10.30 17.61 -11.21
N GLY A 102 9.32 18.50 -11.05
CA GLY A 102 8.26 18.36 -10.06
C GLY A 102 7.52 17.01 -10.17
N CYS A 103 6.93 16.52 -9.08
CA CYS A 103 6.09 15.31 -9.10
C CYS A 103 4.71 15.52 -9.76
N ARG A 104 4.59 16.49 -10.67
CA ARG A 104 3.33 16.93 -11.26
C ARG A 104 2.70 15.87 -12.14
N ASP A 105 3.53 15.12 -12.88
CA ASP A 105 3.04 14.10 -13.79
C ASP A 105 2.54 12.87 -13.03
N GLN A 106 3.27 12.45 -11.99
CA GLN A 106 2.83 11.38 -11.08
C GLN A 106 1.53 11.76 -10.37
N TYR A 107 1.40 13.03 -9.96
CA TYR A 107 0.16 13.54 -9.36
C TYR A 107 -1.02 13.46 -10.34
N LYS A 108 -0.85 13.94 -11.59
CA LYS A 108 -1.88 13.83 -12.62
C LYS A 108 -2.27 12.38 -12.88
N THR A 109 -1.31 11.48 -13.05
CA THR A 109 -1.55 10.05 -13.27
C THR A 109 -2.38 9.44 -12.13
N MET A 110 -2.05 9.77 -10.88
CA MET A 110 -2.80 9.31 -9.71
C MET A 110 -4.23 9.87 -9.70
N THR A 111 -4.41 11.19 -9.86
CA THR A 111 -5.73 11.82 -9.85
C THR A 111 -6.63 11.28 -10.96
N THR A 112 -6.09 11.14 -12.18
CA THR A 112 -6.82 10.58 -13.32
C THR A 112 -7.22 9.14 -13.06
N CYS A 113 -6.33 8.31 -12.50
CA CYS A 113 -6.68 6.94 -12.12
C CYS A 113 -7.85 6.92 -11.14
N ILE A 114 -7.77 7.71 -10.06
CA ILE A 114 -8.82 7.76 -9.02
C ILE A 114 -10.15 8.21 -9.62
N MET A 115 -10.16 9.24 -10.46
CA MET A 115 -11.39 9.71 -11.11
C MET A 115 -12.02 8.64 -12.00
N ASN A 116 -11.21 7.96 -12.82
CA ASN A 116 -11.69 6.91 -13.72
C ASN A 116 -12.28 5.74 -12.93
N GLU A 117 -11.60 5.32 -11.85
CA GLU A 117 -12.07 4.22 -11.01
C GLU A 117 -13.32 4.58 -10.22
N LYS A 118 -13.43 5.81 -9.69
CA LYS A 118 -14.66 6.29 -9.06
C LYS A 118 -15.85 6.24 -10.02
N ASN A 119 -15.66 6.66 -11.28
CA ASN A 119 -16.73 6.63 -12.28
C ASN A 119 -17.10 5.18 -12.63
N ARG A 120 -16.12 4.30 -12.81
CA ARG A 120 -16.33 2.87 -13.09
C ARG A 120 -17.10 2.18 -11.96
N ILE A 121 -16.72 2.43 -10.71
CA ILE A 121 -17.39 1.86 -9.53
C ILE A 121 -18.83 2.36 -9.44
N LYS A 122 -19.07 3.66 -9.63
CA LYS A 122 -20.43 4.23 -9.63
C LYS A 122 -21.33 3.61 -10.70
N GLN A 123 -20.82 3.47 -11.93
CA GLN A 123 -21.57 2.81 -13.01
C GLN A 123 -21.93 1.37 -12.64
N LYS A 124 -20.96 0.62 -12.11
CA LYS A 124 -21.20 -0.76 -11.66
C LYS A 124 -22.18 -0.85 -10.49
N GLU A 125 -22.14 0.10 -9.57
CA GLU A 125 -23.10 0.17 -8.47
C GLU A 125 -24.52 0.43 -8.99
N GLU A 126 -24.68 1.31 -9.97
CA GLU A 126 -25.96 1.61 -10.62
C GLU A 126 -26.49 0.42 -11.41
N GLU A 127 -25.64 -0.25 -12.20
CA GLU A 127 -25.98 -1.50 -12.90
C GLU A 127 -26.47 -2.57 -11.91
N LEU A 128 -25.74 -2.79 -10.81
CA LEU A 128 -26.12 -3.76 -9.79
C LEU A 128 -27.43 -3.38 -9.09
N ARG A 129 -27.65 -2.10 -8.81
CA ARG A 129 -28.93 -1.62 -8.26
C ARG A 129 -30.07 -1.89 -9.22
N ASN A 130 -29.89 -1.63 -10.52
CA ASN A 130 -30.91 -1.89 -11.54
C ASN A 130 -31.21 -3.39 -11.72
N LEU A 131 -30.19 -4.26 -11.61
CA LEU A 131 -30.34 -5.71 -11.61
C LEU A 131 -31.10 -6.20 -10.38
N VAL A 132 -30.76 -5.72 -9.18
CA VAL A 132 -31.43 -6.09 -7.92
C VAL A 132 -32.88 -5.61 -7.89
N LEU A 133 -33.16 -4.44 -8.48
CA LEU A 133 -34.51 -3.89 -8.61
C LEU A 133 -35.30 -4.51 -9.79
N GLY A 134 -34.68 -5.39 -10.59
CA GLY A 134 -35.34 -6.12 -11.67
C GLY A 134 -35.66 -5.29 -12.92
N LEU A 135 -35.01 -4.13 -13.10
CA LEU A 135 -35.28 -3.20 -14.20
C LEU A 135 -34.47 -3.49 -15.48
N GLN A 136 -33.42 -4.32 -15.39
CA GLN A 136 -32.63 -4.79 -16.53
C GLN A 136 -32.54 -6.32 -16.52
N GLN A 137 -33.03 -6.98 -17.57
CA GLN A 137 -32.72 -8.38 -17.84
C GLN A 137 -31.27 -8.47 -18.34
N PRO A 138 -30.43 -9.37 -17.82
CA PRO A 138 -29.06 -9.53 -18.31
C PRO A 138 -29.08 -10.12 -19.73
N GLU A 139 -28.51 -9.42 -20.71
CA GLU A 139 -28.09 -10.04 -21.96
C GLU A 139 -26.96 -11.02 -21.64
N ILE A 140 -27.25 -12.32 -21.76
CA ILE A 140 -26.28 -13.39 -21.60
C ILE A 140 -25.32 -13.33 -22.80
N GLN A 141 -24.18 -12.66 -22.65
CA GLN A 141 -23.07 -12.82 -23.59
C GLN A 141 -22.46 -14.21 -23.38
N GLN A 142 -22.80 -15.15 -24.27
CA GLN A 142 -22.17 -16.45 -24.35
C GLN A 142 -20.67 -16.26 -24.66
N GLU A 143 -19.79 -16.67 -23.74
CA GLU A 143 -18.38 -16.88 -24.07
C GLU A 143 -18.28 -17.97 -25.15
N PRO A 144 -17.50 -17.77 -26.24
CA PRO A 144 -17.30 -18.82 -27.23
C PRO A 144 -16.48 -19.94 -26.61
N GLN A 145 -17.09 -21.13 -26.49
CA GLN A 145 -16.43 -22.35 -26.06
C GLN A 145 -15.23 -22.64 -26.97
N LYS A 146 -14.02 -22.65 -26.40
CA LYS A 146 -12.83 -23.21 -27.06
C LYS A 146 -13.06 -24.71 -27.28
N GLN A 147 -13.44 -25.09 -28.51
CA GLN A 147 -13.37 -26.48 -28.96
C GLN A 147 -11.91 -26.92 -28.95
N THR A 148 -11.59 -27.81 -28.01
CA THR A 148 -10.28 -28.46 -27.94
C THR A 148 -10.39 -29.68 -28.85
N ILE A 149 -9.87 -29.57 -30.07
CA ILE A 149 -9.80 -30.68 -31.02
C ILE A 149 -8.71 -31.64 -30.52
N LEU A 150 -9.11 -32.78 -29.94
CA LEU A 150 -8.24 -33.94 -29.79
C LEU A 150 -7.95 -34.48 -31.20
N LYS A 151 -6.69 -34.41 -31.63
CA LYS A 151 -6.20 -35.17 -32.77
C LYS A 151 -5.83 -36.57 -32.27
N GLU A 152 -6.59 -37.58 -32.68
CA GLU A 152 -6.14 -38.97 -32.68
C GLU A 152 -5.19 -39.16 -33.87
N GLU A 153 -3.97 -39.61 -33.59
CA GLU A 153 -3.04 -40.11 -34.61
C GLU A 153 -3.44 -41.54 -35.00
N PRO A 154 -3.59 -41.86 -36.30
CA PRO A 154 -3.66 -43.23 -36.74
C PRO A 154 -2.25 -43.82 -36.85
N VAL A 155 -2.05 -44.91 -36.13
CA VAL A 155 -0.91 -45.83 -36.27
C VAL A 155 -0.94 -46.47 -37.65
N MET A 156 0.14 -46.29 -38.42
CA MET A 156 0.68 -47.27 -39.37
C MET A 156 2.21 -47.21 -39.35
#